data_AF-A0A521VMA9-F1
#
_entry.id   AF-A0A521VMA9-F1
#
_cell.length_a   1.000
_cell.length_b   1.000
_cell.length_c   1.000
_cell.angle_alpha   90.00
_cell.angle_beta   90.00
_cell.angle_gamma   90.00
#
_symmetry.space_group_name_H-M   'P 1'
#
loop_
_entity.id
_entity.type
_entity.pdbx_description
1 polymer ?
#
loop_
_entity_poly.entity_id
_entity_poly.type
_entity_poly.pdbx_seq_one_letter_code
_entity_poly.pdbx_strand_id
1 'polypeptide(L)'
;MMAWRRIFGFIPVPVVYTDRLPEGVGGRAIGPLVQIRPKYRERGDEGLHQHELDHVKQFWRLWLVSFVALLWPLAGPEALDLASQDALAYAAALALLPHTLLYHLARPYRLYAEAHAYKVQTRYPDGLGGALTPAKAAMRLTAARYRLDLTFGEALEAIKRA
;
A
#
# COMPACT_ATOMS: atom_id res chain seq x y z
N MET A 1 -2.54 -17.50 11.35
CA MET A 1 -1.11 -17.43 11.80
C MET A 1 -0.61 -16.01 11.60
N MET A 2 0.29 -15.50 12.44
CA MET A 2 0.85 -14.14 12.29
C MET A 2 2.36 -14.20 12.07
N ALA A 3 2.90 -13.24 11.33
CA ALA A 3 4.34 -12.99 11.23
C ALA A 3 4.60 -11.48 11.27
N TRP A 4 5.87 -11.11 11.50
CA TRP A 4 6.32 -9.72 11.47
C TRP A 4 7.25 -9.50 10.27
N ARG A 5 6.96 -8.45 9.50
CA ARG A 5 7.86 -7.93 8.46
C ARG A 5 8.31 -6.53 8.86
N ARG A 6 9.30 -6.00 8.15
CA ARG A 6 9.75 -4.60 8.35
C ARG A 6 9.67 -3.84 7.03
N ILE A 7 9.24 -2.60 7.11
CA ILE A 7 9.37 -1.62 6.01
C ILE A 7 10.32 -0.51 6.44
N PHE A 8 10.96 0.14 5.46
CA PHE A 8 11.99 1.16 5.68
C PHE A 8 13.15 0.71 6.60
N GLY A 9 13.33 -0.60 6.79
CA GLY A 9 14.35 -1.17 7.67
C GLY A 9 13.94 -1.31 9.14
N PHE A 10 12.97 -0.53 9.63
CA PHE A 10 12.68 -0.45 11.07
C PHE A 10 11.20 -0.46 11.47
N ILE A 11 10.26 -0.08 10.60
CA ILE A 11 8.83 -0.07 10.98
C ILE A 11 8.28 -1.49 10.92
N PRO A 12 7.82 -2.08 12.04
CA PRO A 12 7.24 -3.42 12.04
C PRO A 12 5.85 -3.40 11.39
N VAL A 13 5.58 -4.41 10.57
CA VAL A 13 4.28 -4.62 9.91
C VAL A 13 3.77 -6.02 10.28
N PRO A 14 2.63 -6.12 10.96
CA PRO A 14 1.99 -7.41 11.20
C PRO A 14 1.43 -7.96 9.89
N VAL A 15 1.81 -9.20 9.56
CA VAL A 15 1.28 -9.97 8.44
C VAL A 15 0.45 -11.11 8.99
N VAL A 16 -0.86 -11.05 8.76
CA VAL A 16 -1.83 -12.05 9.20
C VAL A 16 -2.17 -12.99 8.06
N TYR A 17 -1.86 -14.27 8.22
CA TYR A 17 -2.19 -15.31 7.27
C TYR A 17 -3.59 -15.87 7.55
N THR A 18 -4.51 -15.65 6.60
CA THR A 18 -5.94 -15.96 6.74
C THR A 18 -6.61 -16.18 5.38
N ASP A 19 -7.57 -17.11 5.32
CA ASP A 19 -8.42 -17.31 4.14
C ASP A 19 -9.68 -16.43 4.13
N ARG A 20 -9.87 -15.60 5.17
CA ARG A 20 -10.95 -14.59 5.27
C ARG A 20 -10.67 -13.37 4.38
N LEU A 21 -10.41 -13.62 3.11
CA LEU A 21 -10.26 -12.63 2.05
C LEU A 21 -11.31 -12.89 0.97
N PRO A 22 -11.74 -11.87 0.20
CA PRO A 22 -12.64 -12.07 -0.94
C PRO A 22 -12.05 -13.06 -1.96
N GLU A 23 -12.92 -13.70 -2.73
CA GLU A 23 -12.50 -14.60 -3.81
C GLU A 23 -11.63 -13.85 -4.83
N GLY A 24 -10.60 -14.53 -5.34
CA GLY A 24 -9.63 -13.95 -6.29
C GLY A 24 -8.62 -12.97 -5.68
N VAL A 25 -8.74 -12.61 -4.39
CA VAL A 25 -7.79 -11.75 -3.67
C VAL A 25 -6.74 -12.61 -2.95
N GLY A 26 -5.47 -12.40 -3.27
CA GLY A 26 -4.35 -13.14 -2.69
C GLY A 26 -3.82 -12.53 -1.40
N GLY A 27 -3.80 -11.20 -1.33
CA GLY A 27 -3.45 -10.40 -0.17
C GLY A 27 -4.22 -9.08 -0.16
N ARG A 28 -4.17 -8.38 0.98
CA ARG A 28 -4.74 -7.05 1.18
C ARG A 28 -4.01 -6.32 2.29
N ALA A 29 -3.59 -5.08 2.02
CA ALA A 29 -3.22 -4.12 3.05
C ALA A 29 -4.44 -3.40 3.65
N ILE A 30 -4.43 -3.20 4.97
CA ILE A 30 -5.44 -2.44 5.73
C ILE A 30 -4.67 -1.46 6.62
N GLY A 31 -4.37 -0.28 6.07
CA GLY A 31 -3.51 0.71 6.73
C GLY A 31 -2.14 0.11 7.09
N PRO A 32 -1.81 -0.02 8.39
CA PRO A 32 -0.51 -0.53 8.84
C PRO A 32 -0.40 -2.07 8.86
N LEU A 33 -1.44 -2.81 8.48
CA LEU A 33 -1.51 -4.28 8.58
C LEU A 33 -1.65 -4.94 7.20
N VAL A 34 -1.08 -6.13 7.04
CA VAL A 34 -1.25 -6.96 5.83
C VAL A 34 -1.98 -8.25 6.15
N GLN A 35 -2.89 -8.66 5.27
CA GLN A 35 -3.51 -9.98 5.26
C GLN A 35 -3.12 -10.73 3.99
N ILE A 36 -2.70 -12.00 4.09
CA ILE A 36 -2.33 -12.83 2.93
C ILE A 36 -2.93 -14.23 3.10
N ARG A 37 -3.35 -14.88 2.01
CA ARG A 37 -3.81 -16.29 2.09
C ARG A 37 -2.63 -17.21 2.43
N PRO A 38 -2.80 -18.20 3.34
CA PRO A 38 -1.72 -19.09 3.77
C PRO A 38 -0.95 -19.74 2.61
N LYS A 39 -1.66 -20.16 1.55
CA LYS A 39 -1.05 -20.79 0.35
C LYS A 39 0.08 -19.98 -0.30
N TYR A 40 0.05 -18.64 -0.25
CA TYR A 40 1.11 -17.80 -0.83
C TYR A 40 2.34 -17.72 0.07
N ARG A 41 2.17 -17.88 1.38
CA ARG A 41 3.28 -18.03 2.31
C ARG A 41 3.97 -19.37 2.12
N GLU A 42 3.19 -20.45 2.09
CA GLU A 42 3.70 -21.82 1.99
C GLU A 42 4.50 -22.04 0.71
N ARG A 43 4.10 -21.40 -0.39
CA ARG A 43 4.82 -21.42 -1.67
C ARG A 43 6.02 -20.47 -1.71
N GLY A 44 6.21 -19.61 -0.72
CA GLY A 44 7.29 -18.62 -0.72
C GLY A 44 7.11 -17.48 -1.73
N ASP A 45 5.87 -17.04 -1.98
CA ASP A 45 5.56 -15.93 -2.90
C ASP A 45 5.92 -14.57 -2.27
N GLU A 46 7.22 -14.25 -2.27
CA GLU A 46 7.75 -13.00 -1.72
C GLU A 46 7.28 -11.80 -2.54
N GLY A 47 7.06 -11.96 -3.84
CA GLY A 47 6.47 -10.93 -4.70
C GLY A 47 5.12 -10.44 -4.21
N LEU A 48 4.21 -11.34 -3.86
CA LEU A 48 2.92 -10.94 -3.28
C LEU A 48 3.11 -10.23 -1.92
N HIS A 49 4.03 -10.69 -1.07
CA HIS A 49 4.29 -10.00 0.19
C HIS A 49 4.78 -8.58 -0.03
N GLN A 50 5.69 -8.37 -0.98
CA GLN A 50 6.24 -7.05 -1.28
C GLN A 50 5.21 -6.13 -1.95
N HIS A 51 4.25 -6.67 -2.71
CA HIS A 51 3.09 -5.92 -3.20
C HIS A 51 2.29 -5.32 -2.04
N GLU A 52 1.85 -6.16 -1.10
CA GLU A 52 1.04 -5.70 0.02
C GLU A 52 1.81 -4.78 0.97
N LEU A 53 3.09 -5.06 1.22
CA LEU A 53 3.96 -4.19 2.02
C LEU A 53 4.19 -2.83 1.37
N ASP A 54 4.13 -2.73 0.03
CA ASP A 54 4.24 -1.45 -0.65
C ASP A 54 3.02 -0.56 -0.40
N HIS A 55 1.80 -1.12 -0.36
CA HIS A 55 0.63 -0.35 0.10
C HIS A 55 0.79 0.16 1.53
N VAL A 56 1.39 -0.62 2.43
CA VAL A 56 1.71 -0.13 3.78
C VAL A 56 2.76 1.00 3.76
N LYS A 57 3.76 0.93 2.88
CA LYS A 57 4.71 2.04 2.68
C LYS A 57 4.01 3.30 2.15
N GLN A 58 3.11 3.15 1.18
CA GLN A 58 2.32 4.25 0.64
C GLN A 58 1.45 4.89 1.74
N PHE A 59 0.83 4.07 2.59
CA PHE A 59 0.08 4.52 3.76
C PHE A 59 0.94 5.39 4.70
N TRP A 60 2.09 4.90 5.15
CA TRP A 60 2.95 5.64 6.08
C TRP A 60 3.59 6.89 5.46
N ARG A 61 3.95 6.86 4.17
CA ARG A 61 4.45 8.05 3.47
C ARG A 61 3.40 9.15 3.45
N LEU A 62 2.18 8.79 3.08
CA LEU A 62 1.11 9.78 2.99
C LEU A 62 0.66 10.24 4.38
N TRP A 63 0.67 9.36 5.38
CA TRP A 63 0.48 9.74 6.79
C TRP A 63 1.49 10.81 7.20
N LEU A 64 2.79 10.60 6.95
CA LEU A 64 3.82 11.56 7.35
C LEU A 64 3.65 12.91 6.63
N VAL A 65 3.41 12.89 5.32
CA VAL A 65 3.19 14.11 4.53
C VAL A 65 1.96 14.87 5.02
N SER A 66 0.85 14.18 5.25
CA SER A 66 -0.38 14.79 5.74
C SER A 66 -0.26 15.28 7.18
N PHE A 67 0.46 14.56 8.03
CA PHE A 67 0.74 14.98 9.40
C PHE A 67 1.52 16.29 9.42
N VAL A 68 2.62 16.38 8.67
CA VAL A 68 3.41 17.61 8.56
C VAL A 68 2.58 18.75 7.96
N ALA A 69 1.77 18.48 6.92
CA ALA A 69 0.91 19.48 6.31
C ALA A 69 -0.16 20.02 7.28
N LEU A 70 -0.72 19.17 8.15
CA LEU A 70 -1.68 19.58 9.17
C LEU A 70 -1.05 20.39 10.30
N LEU A 71 0.24 20.18 10.57
CA LEU A 71 1.01 20.97 11.54
C LEU A 71 1.57 22.27 10.96
N TRP A 72 1.61 22.42 9.62
CA TRP A 72 2.15 23.61 8.97
C TRP A 72 1.56 24.93 9.49
N PRO A 73 0.24 25.06 9.74
CA PRO A 73 -0.32 26.28 10.33
C PRO A 73 0.15 26.56 11.76
N LEU A 74 0.66 25.54 12.46
CA LEU A 74 1.20 25.64 13.82
C LEU A 74 2.71 25.93 13.84
N ALA A 75 3.37 26.01 12.68
CA ALA A 75 4.81 26.23 12.57
C ALA A 75 5.23 27.72 12.71
N GLY A 76 4.29 28.62 13.00
CA GLY A 76 4.62 29.99 13.39
C GLY A 76 5.30 30.02 14.78
N PRO A 77 6.24 30.95 15.03
CA PRO A 77 6.99 31.02 16.30
C PRO A 77 6.08 31.18 17.53
N GLU A 78 4.87 31.69 17.38
CA GLU A 78 3.87 31.80 18.46
C GLU A 78 2.96 30.56 18.59
N ALA A 79 2.86 29.73 17.54
CA ALA A 79 1.90 28.63 17.46
C ALA A 79 2.48 27.27 17.89
N LEU A 80 3.81 27.12 17.90
CA LEU A 80 4.47 25.91 18.38
C LEU A 80 4.34 25.74 19.90
N ASP A 81 4.32 26.85 20.65
CA ASP A 81 4.02 26.88 22.09
C ASP A 81 2.54 26.60 22.41
N LEU A 82 1.66 26.74 21.40
CA LEU A 82 0.20 26.56 21.48
C LEU A 82 -0.26 25.18 20.99
N ALA A 83 0.61 24.38 20.38
CA ALA A 83 0.28 23.01 19.97
C ALA A 83 0.17 22.14 21.23
N SER A 84 -1.03 22.09 21.80
CA SER A 84 -1.34 21.17 22.89
C SER A 84 -1.08 19.73 22.46
N GLN A 85 -0.82 18.85 23.42
CA GLN A 85 -0.70 17.41 23.15
C GLN A 85 -1.93 16.87 22.40
N ASP A 86 -3.10 17.45 22.65
CA ASP A 86 -4.34 17.13 21.95
C ASP A 86 -4.29 17.52 20.46
N ALA A 87 -3.78 18.70 20.12
CA ALA A 87 -3.67 19.14 18.72
C ALA A 87 -2.77 18.20 17.90
N LEU A 88 -1.64 17.78 18.50
CA LEU A 88 -0.75 16.79 17.89
C LEU A 88 -1.43 15.43 17.72
N ALA A 89 -2.18 14.98 18.72
CA ALA A 89 -2.93 13.73 18.66
C ALA A 89 -4.01 13.77 17.56
N TYR A 90 -4.76 14.87 17.45
CA TYR A 90 -5.76 15.04 16.40
C TYR A 90 -5.13 15.08 15.01
N ALA A 91 -4.03 15.82 14.83
CA ALA A 91 -3.32 15.85 13.56
C ALA A 91 -2.82 14.44 13.17
N ALA A 92 -2.24 13.69 14.12
CA ALA A 92 -1.77 12.34 13.89
C ALA A 92 -2.91 11.37 13.51
N ALA A 93 -4.06 11.49 14.16
CA ALA A 93 -5.25 10.69 13.87
C ALA A 93 -5.85 11.02 12.49
N LEU A 94 -6.02 12.30 12.18
CA LEU A 94 -6.55 12.76 10.89
C LEU A 94 -5.62 12.37 9.73
N ALA A 95 -4.31 12.39 9.94
CA ALA A 95 -3.32 11.99 8.95
C ALA A 95 -3.40 10.50 8.53
N LEU A 96 -4.16 9.64 9.24
CA LEU A 96 -4.35 8.23 8.85
C LEU A 96 -5.34 8.05 7.71
N LEU A 97 -6.20 9.04 7.46
CA LEU A 97 -7.29 8.96 6.48
C LEU A 97 -6.87 9.12 5.01
N PRO A 98 -5.91 9.99 4.64
CA PRO A 98 -5.65 10.37 3.25
C PRO A 98 -5.39 9.20 2.30
N HIS A 99 -4.60 8.19 2.69
CA HIS A 99 -4.33 7.05 1.81
C HIS A 99 -5.61 6.29 1.48
N THR A 100 -6.40 5.98 2.49
CA THR A 100 -7.68 5.29 2.35
C THR A 100 -8.66 6.10 1.51
N LEU A 101 -8.79 7.41 1.79
CA LEU A 101 -9.68 8.29 1.05
C LEU A 101 -9.28 8.45 -0.41
N LEU A 102 -8.01 8.76 -0.67
CA LEU A 102 -7.50 8.89 -2.04
C LEU A 102 -7.62 7.58 -2.81
N TYR A 103 -7.31 6.43 -2.18
CA TYR A 103 -7.47 5.14 -2.83
C TYR A 103 -8.94 4.90 -3.21
N HIS A 104 -9.90 5.21 -2.35
CA HIS A 104 -11.32 4.96 -2.65
C HIS A 104 -11.99 5.99 -3.55
N LEU A 105 -11.54 7.24 -3.53
CA LEU A 105 -12.21 8.36 -4.21
C LEU A 105 -11.48 8.84 -5.47
N ALA A 106 -10.15 8.72 -5.54
CA ALA A 106 -9.36 9.25 -6.64
C ALA A 106 -8.80 8.12 -7.52
N ARG A 107 -9.45 7.87 -8.67
CA ARG A 107 -9.01 6.88 -9.66
C ARG A 107 -7.52 7.05 -10.07
N PRO A 108 -6.99 8.27 -10.30
CA PRO A 108 -5.57 8.44 -10.62
C PRO A 108 -4.63 7.98 -9.50
N TYR A 109 -4.98 8.27 -8.24
CA TYR A 109 -4.18 7.82 -7.09
C TYR A 109 -4.21 6.30 -6.96
N ARG A 110 -5.39 5.69 -7.13
CA ARG A 110 -5.52 4.23 -7.13
C ARG A 110 -4.69 3.57 -8.22
N LEU A 111 -4.71 4.13 -9.44
CA LEU A 111 -3.88 3.65 -10.55
C LEU A 111 -2.39 3.71 -10.18
N TYR A 112 -1.93 4.84 -9.66
CA TYR A 112 -0.56 5.00 -9.19
C TYR A 112 -0.19 3.96 -8.11
N ALA A 113 -1.04 3.83 -7.08
CA ALA A 113 -0.82 2.94 -5.95
C ALA A 113 -0.66 1.47 -6.40
N GLU A 114 -1.59 0.99 -7.23
CA GLU A 114 -1.59 -0.38 -7.76
C GLU A 114 -0.44 -0.62 -8.74
N ALA A 115 -0.19 0.31 -9.67
CA ALA A 115 0.89 0.17 -10.64
C ALA A 115 2.26 0.12 -9.97
N HIS A 116 2.49 0.97 -8.96
CA HIS A 116 3.73 0.95 -8.17
C HIS A 116 3.86 -0.36 -7.37
N ALA A 117 2.80 -0.83 -6.71
CA ALA A 117 2.82 -2.09 -5.97
C ALA A 117 3.12 -3.28 -6.90
N TYR A 118 2.54 -3.32 -8.10
CA TYR A 118 2.85 -4.33 -9.11
C TYR A 118 4.29 -4.22 -9.64
N LYS A 119 4.80 -3.00 -9.87
CA LYS A 119 6.20 -2.78 -10.26
C LYS A 119 7.19 -3.25 -9.18
N VAL A 120 6.84 -3.10 -7.91
CA VAL A 120 7.63 -3.67 -6.81
C VAL A 120 7.56 -5.20 -6.85
N GLN A 121 6.37 -5.78 -7.01
CA GLN A 121 6.18 -7.23 -7.08
C GLN A 121 7.01 -7.91 -8.16
N THR A 122 7.23 -7.28 -9.32
CA THR A 122 8.03 -7.86 -10.41
C THR A 122 9.52 -8.04 -10.07
N ARG A 123 10.00 -7.43 -8.99
CA ARG A 123 11.41 -7.51 -8.55
C ARG A 123 11.70 -8.68 -7.63
N TYR A 124 10.68 -9.42 -7.21
CA TYR A 124 10.79 -10.48 -6.23
C TYR A 124 10.22 -11.79 -6.79
N PRO A 125 10.69 -12.94 -6.28
CA PRO A 125 10.22 -14.23 -6.74
C PRO A 125 8.75 -14.46 -6.34
N ASP A 126 8.01 -15.09 -7.24
CA ASP A 126 6.73 -15.71 -6.99
C ASP A 126 6.92 -17.08 -6.32
N GLY A 127 5.81 -17.71 -5.95
CA GLY A 127 5.84 -19.02 -5.26
C GLY A 127 6.29 -20.20 -6.12
N LEU A 128 6.74 -19.96 -7.36
CA LEU A 128 7.33 -20.96 -8.26
C LEU A 128 8.82 -20.68 -8.53
N GLY A 129 9.41 -19.68 -7.87
CA GLY A 129 10.80 -19.29 -8.05
C GLY A 129 11.06 -18.39 -9.28
N GLY A 130 10.02 -18.06 -10.06
CA GLY A 130 10.11 -17.08 -11.14
C GLY A 130 9.74 -15.68 -10.65
N ALA A 131 9.85 -14.63 -11.46
CA ALA A 131 9.32 -13.30 -11.11
C ALA A 131 8.05 -13.00 -11.91
N LEU A 132 7.13 -12.21 -11.33
CA LEU A 132 5.97 -11.72 -12.06
C LEU A 132 6.44 -10.82 -13.20
N THR A 133 6.14 -11.18 -14.45
CA THR A 133 6.49 -10.32 -15.59
C THR A 133 5.62 -9.06 -15.61
N PRO A 134 6.10 -7.92 -16.12
CA PRO A 134 5.28 -6.71 -16.28
C PRO A 134 4.00 -6.95 -17.08
N ALA A 135 4.04 -7.82 -18.10
CA ALA A 135 2.84 -8.21 -18.85
C ALA A 135 1.82 -8.95 -17.97
N LYS A 136 2.25 -9.94 -17.18
CA LYS A 136 1.34 -10.64 -16.25
C LYS A 136 0.80 -9.70 -15.17
N ALA A 137 1.61 -8.75 -14.69
CA ALA A 137 1.18 -7.72 -13.76
C ALA A 137 0.11 -6.81 -14.38
N ALA A 138 0.32 -6.36 -15.62
CA ALA A 138 -0.64 -5.56 -16.38
C ALA A 138 -1.98 -6.30 -16.56
N MET A 139 -1.94 -7.59 -16.92
CA MET A 139 -3.16 -8.42 -16.99
C MET A 139 -3.92 -8.51 -15.66
N ARG A 140 -3.22 -8.48 -14.52
CA ARG A 140 -3.88 -8.47 -13.22
C ARG A 140 -4.47 -7.10 -12.90
N LEU A 141 -3.78 -6.02 -13.27
CA LEU A 141 -4.21 -4.65 -13.04
C LEU A 141 -5.47 -4.26 -13.82
N THR A 142 -5.76 -4.92 -14.95
CA THR A 142 -7.02 -4.73 -15.70
C THR A 142 -8.24 -5.36 -15.01
N ALA A 143 -8.06 -6.12 -13.92
CA ALA A 143 -9.18 -6.76 -13.23
C ALA A 143 -10.20 -5.73 -12.71
N ALA A 144 -11.49 -6.01 -12.95
CA ALA A 144 -12.61 -5.12 -12.60
C ALA A 144 -12.63 -4.68 -11.14
N ARG A 145 -12.09 -5.49 -10.22
CA ARG A 145 -11.98 -5.19 -8.78
C ARG A 145 -11.28 -3.87 -8.47
N TYR A 146 -10.33 -3.45 -9.31
CA TYR A 146 -9.62 -2.19 -9.10
C TYR A 146 -10.46 -0.98 -9.52
N ARG A 147 -11.52 -1.18 -10.30
CA ARG A 147 -12.39 -0.12 -10.87
C ARG A 147 -11.56 0.95 -11.58
N LEU A 148 -10.52 0.49 -12.29
CA LEU A 148 -9.62 1.33 -13.04
C LEU A 148 -10.01 1.40 -14.52
N ASP A 149 -10.80 0.45 -15.05
CA ASP A 149 -11.25 0.42 -16.45
C ASP A 149 -10.10 0.75 -17.43
N LEU A 150 -9.07 -0.11 -17.41
CA LEU A 150 -7.87 0.05 -18.21
C LEU A 150 -7.85 -0.99 -19.31
N THR A 151 -7.38 -0.59 -20.48
CA THR A 151 -6.87 -1.51 -21.47
C THR A 151 -5.56 -2.14 -20.98
N PHE A 152 -5.20 -3.29 -21.56
CA PHE A 152 -3.91 -3.92 -21.27
C PHE A 152 -2.72 -2.99 -21.57
N GLY A 153 -2.79 -2.22 -22.66
CA GLY A 153 -1.73 -1.28 -23.04
C GLY A 153 -1.53 -0.18 -22.00
N GLU A 154 -2.62 0.43 -21.52
CA GLU A 154 -2.57 1.45 -20.46
C GLU A 154 -2.03 0.89 -19.15
N ALA A 155 -2.47 -0.31 -18.76
CA ALA A 155 -1.98 -0.98 -17.55
C ALA A 155 -0.47 -1.29 -17.63
N LEU A 156 0.01 -1.75 -18.79
CA LEU A 156 1.41 -2.04 -19.02
C LEU A 156 2.27 -0.77 -18.96
N GLU A 157 1.83 0.31 -19.60
CA GLU A 157 2.53 1.60 -19.54
C GLU A 157 2.54 2.19 -18.13
N ALA A 158 1.44 2.07 -17.39
CA ALA A 158 1.39 2.49 -15.99
C ALA A 158 2.44 1.76 -15.13
N ILE A 159 2.55 0.44 -15.26
CA ILE A 159 3.53 -0.37 -14.51
C ILE A 159 4.97 -0.01 -14.90
N LYS A 160 5.25 0.25 -16.19
CA LYS A 160 6.59 0.65 -16.62
C LYS A 160 7.00 2.00 -16.02
N ARG A 161 6.08 2.95 -16.00
CA ARG A 161 6.30 4.33 -15.54
C ARG A 161 6.32 4.51 -14.02
N ALA A 162 5.72 3.58 -13.27
CA ALA A 162 5.53 3.70 -11.82
C ALA A 162 6.83 3.82 -11.00
#